data_AF-A0A965NR54-F1
#
_entry.id   AF-A0A965NR54-F1
#
_cell.length_a   1.000
_cell.length_b   1.000
_cell.length_c   1.000
_cell.angle_alpha   90.00
_cell.angle_beta   90.00
_cell.angle_gamma   90.00
#
_symmetry.space_group_name_H-M   'P 1'
#
loop_
_entity.id
_entity.type
_entity.pdbx_description
1 polymer ?
#
loop_
_entity_poly.entity_id
_entity_poly.type
_entity_poly.pdbx_seq_one_letter_code
_entity_poly.pdbx_strand_id
1 'polypeptide(L)'
;MICSRLAVKLPQIICKLHPMISAMTLILGVALTMVVLHKTRAPLLLGLTALLLSLLGCTSTNYGDDQFQLRMATHGKDIMWMPTKVETTHEMLTLAGVRSTDILYDLGSGDGVIPIEAAKLYGVRAYGIEYNPNLVALSIRNAQRAKVHNLVNFKQGDIFVEDFSQATVLTLFLGESLNTRLMPTILKMKPGTRVVSNTFRMESWIADREIKTRPGETIYLWIVPANIDGLWVMSGLPKGDTANLVIRQKKQLFDGSIDTSMMSHARRTIYFEDGRITGQHIEFAFKDSQNSYIFKGQMSAGQLTGILNNDPKLPVIANRPRR
;
A
#
# COMPACT_ATOMS: atom_id res chain seq x y z
N MET A 1 -3.44 -32.32 -29.96
CA MET A 1 -3.62 -31.08 -29.16
C MET A 1 -4.96 -31.19 -28.45
N ILE A 2 -5.03 -30.72 -27.19
CA ILE A 2 -6.18 -30.82 -26.25
C ILE A 2 -6.14 -32.10 -25.38
N CYS A 3 -5.24 -32.08 -24.39
CA CYS A 3 -5.40 -32.87 -23.16
C CYS A 3 -4.75 -32.09 -22.01
N SER A 4 -5.38 -31.01 -21.57
CA SER A 4 -4.92 -30.19 -20.43
C SER A 4 -5.95 -29.16 -19.95
N ARG A 5 -7.19 -29.57 -19.68
CA ARG A 5 -8.21 -28.70 -19.04
C ARG A 5 -9.11 -29.37 -17.99
N LEU A 6 -8.64 -30.41 -17.29
CA LEU A 6 -9.42 -31.03 -16.20
C LEU A 6 -8.68 -31.27 -14.87
N ALA A 7 -7.51 -30.66 -14.63
CA ALA A 7 -6.71 -30.89 -13.42
C ALA A 7 -6.65 -29.69 -12.44
N VAL A 8 -7.63 -28.77 -12.44
CA VAL A 8 -7.58 -27.57 -11.58
C VAL A 8 -8.83 -27.36 -10.71
N LYS A 9 -9.84 -28.24 -10.77
CA LYS A 9 -11.08 -28.08 -9.95
C LYS A 9 -11.28 -29.08 -8.81
N LEU A 10 -10.37 -30.02 -8.59
CA LEU A 10 -10.52 -31.01 -7.51
C LEU A 10 -10.02 -30.58 -6.10
N PRO A 11 -8.97 -29.74 -5.92
CA PRO A 11 -8.48 -29.43 -4.57
C PRO A 11 -9.28 -28.34 -3.82
N GLN A 12 -10.13 -27.56 -4.50
CA GLN A 12 -10.94 -26.52 -3.84
C GLN A 12 -12.28 -27.01 -3.25
N ILE A 13 -12.76 -28.19 -3.66
CA ILE A 13 -13.97 -28.80 -3.10
C ILE A 13 -13.62 -29.57 -1.81
N ILE A 14 -12.41 -30.14 -1.74
CA ILE A 14 -11.94 -30.93 -0.58
C ILE A 14 -11.72 -30.04 0.67
N CYS A 15 -11.24 -28.80 0.50
CA CYS A 15 -11.08 -27.86 1.62
C CYS A 15 -12.38 -27.28 2.19
N LYS A 16 -13.48 -27.25 1.41
CA LYS A 16 -14.78 -26.70 1.88
C LYS A 16 -15.66 -27.72 2.59
N LEU A 17 -15.45 -29.02 2.34
CA LEU A 17 -16.22 -30.10 2.95
C LEU A 17 -15.57 -30.69 4.21
N HIS A 18 -14.29 -30.39 4.47
CA HIS A 18 -13.54 -30.94 5.60
C HIS A 18 -14.07 -30.60 7.00
N PRO A 19 -14.52 -29.35 7.32
CA PRO A 19 -15.02 -29.06 8.67
C PRO A 19 -16.40 -29.67 8.94
N MET A 20 -17.24 -29.88 7.91
CA MET A 20 -18.56 -30.52 8.07
C MET A 20 -18.47 -32.05 8.14
N ILE A 21 -17.60 -32.67 7.32
CA ILE A 21 -17.36 -34.12 7.37
C ILE A 21 -16.65 -34.48 8.69
N SER A 22 -15.72 -33.66 9.18
CA SER A 22 -15.02 -33.91 10.46
C SER A 22 -15.96 -33.85 11.67
N ALA A 23 -16.94 -32.94 11.69
CA ALA A 23 -17.92 -32.84 12.77
C ALA A 23 -18.93 -34.01 12.76
N MET A 24 -19.40 -34.42 11.58
CA MET A 24 -20.33 -35.57 11.45
C MET A 24 -19.67 -36.90 11.79
N THR A 25 -18.38 -37.07 11.45
CA THR A 25 -17.61 -38.28 11.79
C THR A 25 -17.29 -38.35 13.28
N LEU A 26 -17.11 -37.20 13.96
CA LEU A 26 -16.91 -37.12 15.41
C LEU A 26 -18.18 -37.50 16.19
N ILE A 27 -19.35 -37.03 15.75
CA ILE A 27 -20.64 -37.33 16.40
C ILE A 27 -21.01 -38.82 16.23
N LEU A 28 -20.82 -39.38 15.03
CA LEU A 28 -21.07 -40.81 14.78
C LEU A 28 -20.05 -41.71 15.50
N GLY A 29 -18.79 -41.28 15.57
CA GLY A 29 -17.71 -42.00 16.27
C GLY A 29 -17.95 -42.07 17.78
N VAL A 30 -18.32 -40.95 18.42
CA VAL A 30 -18.63 -40.90 19.86
C VAL A 30 -19.85 -41.76 20.21
N ALA A 31 -20.90 -41.71 19.38
CA ALA A 31 -22.10 -42.52 19.56
C ALA A 31 -21.83 -44.03 19.44
N LEU A 32 -20.97 -44.45 18.49
CA LEU A 32 -20.61 -45.85 18.31
C LEU A 32 -19.76 -46.37 19.48
N THR A 33 -18.85 -45.56 20.04
CA THR A 33 -18.10 -45.91 21.26
C THR A 33 -18.99 -46.05 22.50
N MET A 34 -20.02 -45.21 22.65
CA MET A 34 -20.96 -45.34 23.78
C MET A 34 -21.78 -46.63 23.72
N VAL A 35 -22.15 -47.10 22.52
CA VAL A 35 -22.87 -48.36 22.34
C VAL A 35 -21.99 -49.58 22.62
N VAL A 36 -20.70 -49.53 22.27
CA VAL A 36 -19.73 -50.61 22.54
C VAL A 36 -19.37 -50.69 24.04
N LEU A 37 -19.34 -49.54 24.73
CA LEU A 37 -19.03 -49.44 26.17
C LEU A 37 -20.12 -50.04 27.08
N HIS A 38 -21.37 -50.21 26.60
CA HIS A 38 -22.42 -50.80 27.42
C HIS A 38 -22.36 -52.35 27.51
N LYS A 39 -21.55 -53.00 26.65
CA LYS A 39 -21.47 -54.47 26.57
C LYS A 39 -20.16 -55.11 27.02
N THR A 40 -19.10 -54.34 27.27
CA THR A 40 -17.79 -54.91 27.63
C THR A 40 -17.17 -54.19 28.82
N ARG A 41 -17.07 -54.89 29.95
CA ARG A 41 -16.33 -54.43 31.14
C ARG A 41 -14.82 -54.56 30.88
N ALA A 42 -14.23 -53.61 30.15
CA ALA A 42 -12.79 -53.56 29.92
C ALA A 42 -12.25 -52.15 30.23
N PRO A 43 -11.61 -51.93 31.40
CA PRO A 43 -11.15 -50.59 31.81
C PRO A 43 -9.92 -50.08 31.02
N LEU A 44 -9.34 -50.91 30.15
CA LEU A 44 -8.13 -50.57 29.39
C LEU A 44 -8.40 -49.69 28.14
N LEU A 45 -9.64 -49.63 27.65
CA LEU A 45 -9.97 -48.89 26.43
C LEU A 45 -10.28 -47.39 26.66
N LEU A 46 -10.54 -46.98 27.92
CA LEU A 46 -10.78 -45.57 28.26
C LEU A 46 -9.50 -44.71 28.29
N GLY A 47 -8.33 -45.33 28.51
CA GLY A 47 -7.05 -44.60 28.56
C GLY A 47 -6.52 -44.19 27.18
N LEU A 48 -6.80 -44.98 26.14
CA LEU A 48 -6.26 -44.72 24.79
C LEU A 48 -7.05 -43.65 24.03
N THR A 49 -8.34 -43.49 24.30
CA THR A 49 -9.19 -42.49 23.64
C THR A 49 -8.99 -41.08 24.20
N ALA A 50 -8.69 -40.95 25.50
CA ALA A 50 -8.31 -39.67 26.11
C ALA A 50 -6.94 -39.15 25.62
N LEU A 51 -6.01 -40.05 25.26
CA LEU A 51 -4.70 -39.69 24.73
C LEU A 51 -4.72 -39.28 23.24
N LEU A 52 -5.72 -39.73 22.47
CA LEU A 52 -5.91 -39.28 21.08
C LEU A 52 -6.61 -37.91 20.99
N LEU A 53 -7.47 -37.54 21.95
CA LEU A 53 -8.12 -36.24 21.95
C LEU A 53 -7.19 -35.08 22.34
N SER A 54 -6.08 -35.33 23.05
CA SER A 54 -5.07 -34.31 23.37
C SER A 54 -4.15 -33.98 22.19
N LEU A 55 -4.13 -34.79 21.12
CA LEU A 55 -3.38 -34.54 19.89
C LEU A 55 -4.13 -33.68 18.87
N LEU A 56 -5.39 -33.33 19.13
CA LEU A 56 -6.17 -32.34 18.38
C LEU A 56 -6.02 -30.93 18.96
N GLY A 57 -4.96 -30.66 19.72
CA GLY A 57 -4.61 -29.30 20.09
C GLY A 57 -4.43 -28.48 18.82
N CYS A 58 -5.27 -27.45 18.62
CA CYS A 58 -5.09 -26.45 17.58
C CYS A 58 -3.63 -26.03 17.57
N THR A 59 -2.86 -26.46 16.57
CA THR A 59 -1.45 -26.10 16.45
C THR A 59 -1.40 -24.61 16.16
N SER A 60 -1.14 -23.81 17.19
CA SER A 60 -0.90 -22.39 17.01
C SER A 60 0.35 -22.25 16.15
N THR A 61 0.21 -21.80 14.91
CA THR A 61 1.34 -21.55 14.02
C THR A 61 2.31 -20.58 14.70
N ASN A 62 3.55 -21.02 14.91
CA ASN A 62 4.65 -20.12 15.28
C ASN A 62 5.17 -19.44 14.00
N TYR A 63 5.02 -18.12 13.91
CA TYR A 63 5.53 -17.30 12.81
C TYR A 63 6.96 -16.80 13.06
N GLY A 64 7.52 -17.08 14.24
CA GLY A 64 8.87 -16.71 14.60
C GLY A 64 9.85 -17.83 14.31
N ASP A 65 10.72 -18.11 15.26
CA ASP A 65 11.73 -19.16 15.14
C ASP A 65 11.93 -19.91 16.46
N ASP A 66 13.03 -20.65 16.53
CA ASP A 66 13.48 -21.37 17.71
C ASP A 66 13.76 -20.45 18.91
N GLN A 67 14.11 -19.19 18.65
CA GLN A 67 14.44 -18.20 19.69
C GLN A 67 13.26 -17.33 20.10
N PHE A 68 12.28 -17.13 19.22
CA PHE A 68 11.13 -16.28 19.49
C PHE A 68 9.83 -16.89 18.95
N GLN A 69 8.89 -17.15 19.86
CA GLN A 69 7.57 -17.68 19.51
C GLN A 69 6.62 -16.52 19.17
N LEU A 70 6.45 -16.24 17.89
CA LEU A 70 5.53 -15.21 17.41
C LEU A 70 4.18 -15.84 17.04
N ARG A 71 3.11 -15.30 17.62
CA ARG A 71 1.74 -15.74 17.32
C ARG A 71 0.97 -14.60 16.68
N MET A 72 0.04 -14.96 15.80
CA MET A 72 -0.91 -14.01 15.23
C MET A 72 -1.67 -13.28 16.34
N ALA A 73 -1.96 -11.99 16.13
CA ALA A 73 -2.61 -11.11 17.08
C ALA A 73 -1.81 -10.85 18.38
N THR A 74 -0.48 -11.03 18.35
CA THR A 74 0.38 -10.56 19.45
C THR A 74 0.22 -9.04 19.60
N HIS A 75 -0.12 -8.57 20.81
CA HIS A 75 -0.29 -7.13 21.07
C HIS A 75 1.02 -6.36 20.85
N GLY A 76 0.94 -5.29 20.04
CA GLY A 76 1.97 -4.26 19.93
C GLY A 76 1.57 -3.00 20.71
N LYS A 77 2.31 -1.92 20.48
CA LYS A 77 2.05 -0.62 21.12
C LYS A 77 0.69 -0.04 20.72
N ASP A 78 0.50 0.16 19.41
CA ASP A 78 -0.70 0.83 18.85
C ASP A 78 -1.60 -0.15 18.08
N ILE A 79 -1.06 -1.26 17.57
CA ILE A 79 -1.79 -2.30 16.83
C ILE A 79 -1.22 -3.69 17.12
N MET A 80 -2.05 -4.72 16.92
CA MET A 80 -1.62 -6.12 17.00
C MET A 80 -0.85 -6.54 15.75
N TRP A 81 0.15 -7.40 15.92
CA TRP A 81 0.88 -7.97 14.80
C TRP A 81 0.01 -8.98 14.03
N MET A 82 -0.03 -8.82 12.72
CA MET A 82 -0.72 -9.69 11.77
C MET A 82 0.23 -10.02 10.61
N PRO A 83 0.37 -11.30 10.22
CA PRO A 83 1.26 -11.67 9.13
C PRO A 83 0.74 -11.14 7.79
N THR A 84 1.59 -10.43 7.04
CA THR A 84 1.34 -10.19 5.62
C THR A 84 1.81 -11.41 4.83
N LYS A 85 0.93 -11.97 4.00
CA LYS A 85 1.28 -13.10 3.13
C LYS A 85 2.32 -12.67 2.09
N VAL A 86 3.20 -13.59 1.70
CA VAL A 86 4.22 -13.34 0.68
C VAL A 86 3.57 -12.94 -0.65
N GLU A 87 2.45 -13.57 -1.03
CA GLU A 87 1.74 -13.23 -2.27
C GLU A 87 1.17 -11.81 -2.21
N THR A 88 0.56 -11.42 -1.10
CA THR A 88 0.06 -10.05 -0.90
C THR A 88 1.23 -9.04 -0.94
N THR A 89 2.38 -9.40 -0.35
CA THR A 89 3.60 -8.59 -0.42
C THR A 89 4.04 -8.38 -1.87
N HIS A 90 4.09 -9.44 -2.68
CA HIS A 90 4.48 -9.34 -4.09
C HIS A 90 3.51 -8.48 -4.89
N GLU A 91 2.20 -8.61 -4.65
CA GLU A 91 1.17 -7.77 -5.26
C GLU A 91 1.34 -6.28 -4.89
N MET A 92 1.64 -5.98 -3.61
CA MET A 92 1.93 -4.62 -3.14
C MET A 92 3.15 -4.02 -3.86
N LEU A 93 4.26 -4.76 -3.90
CA LEU A 93 5.50 -4.31 -4.53
C LEU A 93 5.32 -4.11 -6.06
N THR A 94 4.54 -4.99 -6.69
CA THR A 94 4.20 -4.88 -8.12
C THR A 94 3.32 -3.67 -8.39
N LEU A 95 2.30 -3.43 -7.57
CA LEU A 95 1.41 -2.27 -7.72
C LEU A 95 2.18 -0.95 -7.53
N ALA A 96 3.08 -0.90 -6.54
CA ALA A 96 3.99 0.22 -6.34
C ALA A 96 5.04 0.35 -7.45
N GLY A 97 5.16 -0.61 -8.36
CA GLY A 97 6.14 -0.58 -9.45
C GLY A 97 7.55 -0.41 -8.92
N VAL A 98 7.92 -1.17 -7.88
CA VAL A 98 9.26 -1.14 -7.27
C VAL A 98 10.32 -1.44 -8.32
N ARG A 99 11.40 -0.67 -8.30
CA ARG A 99 12.56 -0.80 -9.20
C ARG A 99 13.83 -0.89 -8.37
N SER A 100 14.91 -1.45 -8.93
CA SER A 100 16.20 -1.59 -8.23
C SER A 100 16.81 -0.28 -7.73
N THR A 101 16.41 0.87 -8.28
CA THR A 101 16.82 2.21 -7.84
C THR A 101 16.06 2.72 -6.62
N ASP A 102 15.05 1.98 -6.15
CA ASP A 102 14.20 2.41 -5.04
C ASP A 102 14.86 2.22 -3.68
N ILE A 103 14.42 3.06 -2.75
CA ILE A 103 14.66 2.92 -1.32
C ILE A 103 13.29 2.65 -0.68
N LEU A 104 13.10 1.44 -0.20
CA LEU A 104 11.84 1.01 0.40
C LEU A 104 11.88 1.15 1.91
N TYR A 105 10.83 1.71 2.49
CA TYR A 105 10.61 1.71 3.94
C TYR A 105 9.29 1.02 4.25
N ASP A 106 9.32 0.10 5.20
CA ASP A 106 8.15 -0.56 5.76
C ASP A 106 7.90 -0.05 7.18
N LEU A 107 6.74 0.60 7.39
CA LEU A 107 6.40 1.21 8.68
C LEU A 107 5.55 0.22 9.49
N GLY A 108 6.09 -0.26 10.62
CA GLY A 108 5.55 -1.38 11.38
C GLY A 108 5.95 -2.72 10.75
N SER A 109 7.26 -2.92 10.54
CA SER A 109 7.74 -4.00 9.66
C SER A 109 7.58 -5.42 10.21
N GLY A 110 7.22 -5.58 11.48
CA GLY A 110 6.95 -6.89 12.08
C GLY A 110 8.11 -7.86 11.94
N ASP A 111 7.84 -9.03 11.37
CA ASP A 111 8.83 -10.09 11.11
C ASP A 111 9.75 -9.79 9.91
N GLY A 112 9.56 -8.66 9.24
CA GLY A 112 10.40 -8.17 8.15
C GLY A 112 10.05 -8.72 6.76
N VAL A 113 8.91 -9.39 6.60
CA VAL A 113 8.55 -10.06 5.33
C VAL A 113 8.60 -9.10 4.12
N ILE A 114 8.09 -7.87 4.24
CA ILE A 114 8.00 -6.94 3.11
C ILE A 114 9.40 -6.43 2.67
N PRO A 115 10.25 -5.87 3.56
CA PRO A 115 11.62 -5.49 3.19
C PRO A 115 12.46 -6.65 2.63
N ILE A 116 12.30 -7.85 3.19
CA ILE A 116 13.05 -9.03 2.75
C ILE A 116 12.64 -9.46 1.33
N GLU A 117 11.34 -9.57 1.06
CA GLU A 117 10.86 -9.93 -0.28
C GLU A 117 11.17 -8.84 -1.31
N ALA A 118 11.12 -7.56 -0.92
CA ALA A 118 11.53 -6.46 -1.79
C ALA A 118 13.01 -6.58 -2.19
N ALA A 119 13.90 -6.81 -1.23
CA ALA A 119 15.32 -7.00 -1.50
C ALA A 119 15.58 -8.25 -2.37
N LYS A 120 14.90 -9.37 -2.11
CA LYS A 120 15.03 -10.60 -2.89
C LYS A 120 14.59 -10.43 -4.35
N LEU A 121 13.46 -9.78 -4.58
CA LEU A 121 12.86 -9.67 -5.91
C LEU A 121 13.49 -8.55 -6.76
N TYR A 122 13.83 -7.42 -6.13
CA TYR A 122 14.20 -6.19 -6.84
C TYR A 122 15.63 -5.73 -6.57
N GLY A 123 16.34 -6.34 -5.61
CA GLY A 123 17.69 -5.93 -5.23
C GLY A 123 17.75 -4.53 -4.60
N VAL A 124 16.64 -4.04 -4.05
CA VAL A 124 16.54 -2.70 -3.47
C VAL A 124 17.15 -2.64 -2.08
N ARG A 125 17.57 -1.43 -1.68
CA ARG A 125 17.80 -1.14 -0.25
C ARG A 125 16.46 -1.00 0.44
N ALA A 126 16.25 -1.77 1.51
CA ALA A 126 15.01 -1.75 2.25
C ALA A 126 15.25 -1.53 3.75
N TYR A 127 14.32 -0.83 4.38
CA TYR A 127 14.37 -0.48 5.79
C TYR A 127 13.06 -0.86 6.46
N GLY A 128 13.11 -1.54 7.60
CA GLY A 128 11.94 -1.78 8.43
C GLY A 128 12.03 -0.99 9.73
N ILE A 129 10.99 -0.20 10.04
CA ILE A 129 10.85 0.47 11.34
C ILE A 129 9.82 -0.32 12.14
N GLU A 130 10.24 -0.87 13.27
CA GLU A 130 9.39 -1.70 14.14
C GLU A 130 9.57 -1.28 15.60
N TYR A 131 8.48 -1.18 16.35
CA TYR A 131 8.54 -0.71 17.73
C TYR A 131 9.00 -1.81 18.69
N ASN A 132 8.57 -3.05 18.45
CA ASN A 132 8.85 -4.19 19.32
C ASN A 132 10.28 -4.73 19.08
N PRO A 133 11.19 -4.66 20.08
CA PRO A 133 12.57 -5.10 19.92
C PRO A 133 12.70 -6.59 19.59
N ASN A 134 11.76 -7.44 20.02
CA ASN A 134 11.78 -8.87 19.72
C ASN A 134 11.45 -9.14 18.24
N LEU A 135 10.54 -8.35 17.65
CA LEU A 135 10.23 -8.41 16.22
C LEU A 135 11.39 -7.88 15.38
N VAL A 136 12.07 -6.81 15.82
CA VAL A 136 13.32 -6.34 15.20
C VAL A 136 14.40 -7.43 15.22
N ALA A 137 14.59 -8.09 16.37
CA ALA A 137 15.57 -9.16 16.46
C ALA A 137 15.20 -10.34 15.53
N LEU A 138 13.92 -10.70 15.45
CA LEU A 138 13.42 -11.74 14.53
C LEU A 138 13.64 -11.34 13.06
N SER A 139 13.32 -10.11 12.67
CA SER A 139 13.43 -9.65 11.29
C SER A 139 14.88 -9.60 10.81
N ILE A 140 15.83 -9.24 11.67
CA ILE A 140 17.27 -9.36 11.40
C ILE A 140 17.66 -10.81 11.12
N ARG A 141 17.23 -11.77 11.96
CA ARG A 141 17.49 -13.20 11.73
C ARG A 141 16.82 -13.69 10.44
N ASN A 142 15.61 -13.23 10.14
CA ASN A 142 14.92 -13.54 8.88
C ASN A 142 15.70 -13.04 7.66
N ALA A 143 16.22 -11.82 7.68
CA ALA A 143 17.03 -11.28 6.58
C ALA A 143 18.36 -12.04 6.42
N GLN A 144 18.96 -12.51 7.52
CA GLN A 144 20.13 -13.39 7.47
C GLN A 144 19.79 -14.75 6.84
N ARG A 145 18.71 -15.41 7.30
CA ARG A 145 18.22 -16.67 6.71
C ARG A 145 17.91 -16.55 5.22
N ALA A 146 17.33 -15.41 4.82
CA ALA A 146 17.02 -15.08 3.44
C ALA A 146 18.23 -14.59 2.63
N LYS A 147 19.40 -14.42 3.26
CA LYS A 147 20.66 -13.97 2.65
C LYS A 147 20.58 -12.58 1.99
N VAL A 148 19.77 -11.68 2.55
CA VAL A 148 19.61 -10.28 2.08
C VAL A 148 19.98 -9.23 3.14
N HIS A 149 20.60 -9.65 4.25
CA HIS A 149 21.00 -8.77 5.36
C HIS A 149 21.93 -7.61 4.97
N ASN A 150 22.60 -7.69 3.82
CA ASN A 150 23.42 -6.59 3.26
C ASN A 150 22.59 -5.51 2.54
N LEU A 151 21.33 -5.79 2.22
CA LEU A 151 20.39 -4.88 1.55
C LEU A 151 19.28 -4.37 2.48
N VAL A 152 19.00 -5.11 3.56
CA VAL A 152 17.89 -4.84 4.47
C VAL A 152 18.39 -4.46 5.85
N ASN A 153 17.92 -3.32 6.36
CA ASN A 153 18.19 -2.87 7.73
C ASN A 153 16.90 -2.77 8.53
N PHE A 154 16.92 -3.21 9.78
CA PHE A 154 15.79 -3.05 10.70
C PHE A 154 16.18 -2.16 11.86
N LYS A 155 15.30 -1.22 12.20
CA LYS A 155 15.48 -0.28 13.29
C LYS A 155 14.34 -0.43 14.28
N GLN A 156 14.70 -0.53 15.56
CA GLN A 156 13.74 -0.31 16.62
C GLN A 156 13.37 1.17 16.68
N GLY A 157 12.09 1.51 16.50
CA GLY A 157 11.68 2.91 16.49
C GLY A 157 10.17 3.10 16.44
N ASP A 158 9.75 4.33 16.73
CA ASP A 158 8.37 4.78 16.59
C ASP A 158 8.18 5.42 15.20
N ILE A 159 7.30 4.85 14.38
CA ILE A 159 7.00 5.34 13.03
C ILE A 159 6.47 6.79 13.00
N PHE A 160 6.01 7.33 14.13
CA PHE A 160 5.58 8.74 14.24
C PHE A 160 6.72 9.71 14.60
N VAL A 161 7.91 9.20 14.91
CA VAL A 161 9.09 9.98 15.32
C VAL A 161 10.24 9.82 14.32
N GLU A 162 10.40 8.62 13.77
CA GLU A 162 11.51 8.28 12.90
C GLU A 162 11.49 8.99 11.55
N ASP A 163 12.68 9.31 11.04
CA ASP A 163 12.84 9.91 9.71
C ASP A 163 12.90 8.83 8.62
N PHE A 164 11.91 8.85 7.74
CA PHE A 164 11.80 8.02 6.54
C PHE A 164 11.71 8.87 5.25
N SER A 165 12.09 10.15 5.32
CA SER A 165 11.99 11.10 4.19
C SER A 165 12.81 10.72 2.96
N GLN A 166 13.78 9.82 3.10
CA GLN A 166 14.58 9.29 1.99
C GLN A 166 13.86 8.22 1.17
N ALA A 167 12.77 7.65 1.66
CA ALA A 167 12.05 6.58 0.98
C ALA A 167 11.49 7.06 -0.37
N THR A 168 11.60 6.20 -1.39
CA THR A 168 10.91 6.37 -2.68
C THR A 168 9.67 5.49 -2.76
N VAL A 169 9.57 4.46 -1.89
CA VAL A 169 8.42 3.59 -1.71
C VAL A 169 8.18 3.38 -0.21
N LEU A 170 6.93 3.57 0.23
CA LEU A 170 6.46 3.20 1.56
C LEU A 170 5.50 2.02 1.48
N THR A 171 5.62 1.06 2.40
CA THR A 171 4.68 -0.04 2.58
C THR A 171 4.04 0.04 3.97
N LEU A 172 2.74 -0.23 4.06
CA LEU A 172 1.94 -0.06 5.29
C LEU A 172 0.98 -1.22 5.50
N PHE A 173 0.87 -1.70 6.74
CA PHE A 173 -0.22 -2.56 7.20
C PHE A 173 -0.57 -2.24 8.67
N LEU A 174 -1.15 -1.05 8.90
CA LEU A 174 -1.19 -0.39 10.22
C LEU A 174 -2.59 -0.05 10.76
N GLY A 175 -3.66 -0.26 9.98
CA GLY A 175 -5.00 0.24 10.33
C GLY A 175 -5.27 1.67 9.83
N GLU A 176 -6.55 2.00 9.61
CA GLU A 176 -6.95 3.30 9.03
C GLU A 176 -6.52 4.50 9.90
N SER A 177 -6.68 4.41 11.23
CA SER A 177 -6.33 5.52 12.14
C SER A 177 -4.84 5.88 12.11
N LEU A 178 -3.96 4.87 12.09
CA LEU A 178 -2.51 5.11 12.02
C LEU A 178 -2.11 5.65 10.65
N ASN A 179 -2.70 5.11 9.57
CA ASN A 179 -2.53 5.61 8.21
C ASN A 179 -2.93 7.09 8.09
N THR A 180 -4.08 7.49 8.66
CA THR A 180 -4.53 8.88 8.70
C THR A 180 -3.57 9.77 9.50
N ARG A 181 -3.04 9.29 10.63
CA ARG A 181 -2.07 10.03 11.45
C ARG A 181 -0.72 10.23 10.73
N LEU A 182 -0.29 9.27 9.91
CA LEU A 182 0.95 9.36 9.11
C LEU A 182 0.80 10.25 7.86
N MET A 183 -0.40 10.36 7.30
CA MET A 183 -0.66 11.07 6.04
C MET A 183 -0.05 12.49 5.98
N PRO A 184 -0.12 13.36 7.01
CA PRO A 184 0.50 14.69 6.95
C PRO A 184 2.02 14.67 6.81
N THR A 185 2.70 13.66 7.36
CA THR A 185 4.16 13.48 7.20
C THR A 185 4.47 12.96 5.80
N ILE A 186 3.70 11.98 5.34
CA ILE A 186 3.85 11.38 4.00
C ILE A 186 3.65 12.41 2.89
N LEU A 187 2.66 13.30 3.01
CA LEU A 187 2.39 14.35 2.02
C LEU A 187 3.52 15.40 1.89
N LYS A 188 4.46 15.45 2.84
CA LYS A 188 5.64 16.33 2.79
C LYS A 188 6.86 15.65 2.14
N MET A 189 6.76 14.37 1.80
CA MET A 189 7.84 13.64 1.15
C MET A 189 8.06 14.09 -0.30
N LYS A 190 9.11 13.57 -0.93
CA LYS A 190 9.43 13.89 -2.32
C LYS A 190 8.25 13.55 -3.24
N PRO A 191 7.84 14.47 -4.14
CA PRO A 191 6.81 14.18 -5.12
C PRO A 191 7.17 12.96 -5.96
N GLY A 192 6.22 12.05 -6.14
CA GLY A 192 6.43 10.77 -6.82
C GLY A 192 6.79 9.61 -5.88
N THR A 193 7.00 9.86 -4.58
CA THR A 193 7.05 8.79 -3.58
C THR A 193 5.76 7.98 -3.66
N ARG A 194 5.87 6.66 -3.76
CA ARG A 194 4.72 5.75 -3.85
C ARG A 194 4.44 5.16 -2.48
N VAL A 195 3.18 5.11 -2.09
CA VAL A 195 2.75 4.59 -0.79
C VAL A 195 1.76 3.49 -1.06
N VAL A 196 2.08 2.26 -0.65
CA VAL A 196 1.21 1.11 -0.83
C VAL A 196 0.75 0.57 0.52
N SER A 197 -0.56 0.42 0.71
CA SER A 197 -1.16 -0.05 1.96
C SER A 197 -1.94 -1.32 1.73
N ASN A 198 -1.76 -2.28 2.63
CA ASN A 198 -2.56 -3.50 2.69
C ASN A 198 -3.86 -3.22 3.48
N THR A 199 -5.01 -3.40 2.84
CA THR A 199 -6.37 -3.39 3.42
C THR A 199 -6.88 -2.04 3.92
N PHE A 200 -6.01 -1.17 4.44
CA PHE A 200 -6.41 0.06 5.11
C PHE A 200 -6.16 1.31 4.26
N ARG A 201 -7.18 2.15 4.12
CA ARG A 201 -7.11 3.43 3.41
C ARG A 201 -6.56 4.57 4.28
N MET A 202 -6.36 5.74 3.66
CA MET A 202 -5.97 7.00 4.32
C MET A 202 -7.13 8.02 4.26
N GLU A 203 -8.27 7.68 4.87
CA GLU A 203 -9.50 8.49 4.96
C GLU A 203 -9.72 9.48 3.79
N SER A 204 -9.33 10.75 3.99
CA SER A 204 -9.61 11.85 3.07
C SER A 204 -8.64 11.92 1.88
N TRP A 205 -7.65 11.05 1.79
CA TRP A 205 -6.75 10.92 0.64
C TRP A 205 -7.19 9.73 -0.20
N ILE A 206 -7.84 10.03 -1.33
CA ILE A 206 -8.31 9.01 -2.27
C ILE A 206 -7.09 8.33 -2.91
N ALA A 207 -7.14 7.01 -3.07
CA ALA A 207 -6.06 6.26 -3.71
C ALA A 207 -5.97 6.57 -5.20
N ASP A 208 -4.77 6.61 -5.75
CA ASP A 208 -4.54 6.71 -7.18
C ASP A 208 -4.90 5.41 -7.91
N ARG A 209 -4.71 4.27 -7.23
CA ARG A 209 -5.13 2.94 -7.69
C ARG A 209 -5.54 2.06 -6.51
N GLU A 210 -6.45 1.14 -6.77
CA GLU A 210 -6.82 0.08 -5.84
C GLU A 210 -6.93 -1.26 -6.58
N ILE A 211 -6.51 -2.35 -5.92
CA ILE A 211 -6.64 -3.71 -6.44
C ILE A 211 -7.27 -4.58 -5.34
N LYS A 212 -8.41 -5.20 -5.67
CA LYS A 212 -9.03 -6.22 -4.82
C LYS A 212 -8.29 -7.54 -5.03
N THR A 213 -7.73 -8.11 -3.97
CA THR A 213 -6.94 -9.34 -4.05
C THR A 213 -7.76 -10.54 -3.58
N ARG A 214 -8.37 -10.41 -2.40
CA ARG A 214 -9.22 -11.43 -1.77
C ARG A 214 -10.47 -10.76 -1.15
N PRO A 215 -11.49 -11.54 -0.78
CA PRO A 215 -12.63 -10.99 -0.04
C PRO A 215 -12.17 -10.26 1.22
N GLY A 216 -12.40 -8.94 1.29
CA GLY A 216 -11.98 -8.10 2.41
C GLY A 216 -10.53 -7.58 2.36
N GLU A 217 -9.73 -7.98 1.37
CA GLU A 217 -8.36 -7.50 1.18
C GLU A 217 -8.29 -6.62 -0.10
N THR A 218 -7.98 -5.34 0.09
CA THR A 218 -7.73 -4.38 -1.01
C THR A 218 -6.35 -3.77 -0.81
N ILE A 219 -5.53 -3.76 -1.85
CA ILE A 219 -4.27 -3.03 -1.86
C ILE A 219 -4.52 -1.65 -2.47
N TYR A 220 -4.12 -0.61 -1.76
CA TYR A 220 -4.24 0.79 -2.20
C TYR A 220 -2.88 1.38 -2.53
N LEU A 221 -2.82 2.20 -3.56
CA LEU A 221 -1.63 2.96 -3.96
C LEU A 221 -1.94 4.46 -3.97
N TRP A 222 -1.08 5.24 -3.34
CA TRP A 222 -1.04 6.69 -3.47
C TRP A 222 0.31 7.14 -4.00
N ILE A 223 0.33 8.26 -4.71
CA ILE A 223 1.53 8.92 -5.18
C ILE A 223 1.58 10.31 -4.56
N VAL A 224 2.65 10.62 -3.82
CA VAL A 224 2.82 11.93 -3.17
C VAL A 224 2.84 13.02 -4.26
N PRO A 225 1.88 13.96 -4.26
CA PRO A 225 1.78 14.98 -5.29
C PRO A 225 2.78 16.13 -5.05
N ALA A 226 3.24 16.77 -6.11
CA ALA A 226 3.97 18.03 -6.02
C ALA A 226 3.10 19.12 -5.39
N ASN A 227 3.72 20.01 -4.61
CA ASN A 227 3.03 21.18 -4.09
C ASN A 227 3.06 22.30 -5.14
N ILE A 228 1.87 22.60 -5.68
CA ILE A 228 1.63 23.64 -6.66
C ILE A 228 0.66 24.72 -6.14
N ASP A 229 0.23 24.64 -4.88
CA ASP A 229 -0.74 25.57 -4.29
C ASP A 229 -0.27 27.03 -4.39
N GLY A 230 -1.20 27.95 -4.60
CA GLY A 230 -0.95 29.39 -4.56
C GLY A 230 -0.88 30.07 -5.93
N LEU A 231 -0.18 31.20 -5.96
CA LEU A 231 -0.13 32.10 -7.12
C LEU A 231 0.98 31.72 -8.10
N TRP A 232 0.70 31.94 -9.38
CA TRP A 232 1.56 31.68 -10.53
C TRP A 232 1.38 32.76 -11.60
N VAL A 233 2.42 33.01 -12.37
CA VAL A 233 2.39 33.80 -13.61
C VAL A 233 2.68 32.85 -14.75
N MET A 234 1.69 32.65 -15.62
CA MET A 234 1.71 31.73 -16.74
C MET A 234 1.92 32.48 -18.05
N SER A 235 2.68 31.88 -18.96
CA SER A 235 3.01 32.39 -20.30
C SER A 235 2.83 31.28 -21.33
N GLY A 236 2.69 31.65 -22.60
CA GLY A 236 2.45 30.70 -23.70
C GLY A 236 0.96 30.32 -23.88
N LEU A 237 0.05 31.12 -23.33
CA LEU A 237 -1.37 30.95 -23.59
C LEU A 237 -1.73 31.39 -25.02
N PRO A 238 -2.69 30.73 -25.67
CA PRO A 238 -3.21 31.20 -26.95
C PRO A 238 -3.80 32.61 -26.81
N LYS A 239 -3.41 33.53 -27.69
CA LYS A 239 -3.90 34.92 -27.78
C LYS A 239 -3.48 35.89 -26.64
N GLY A 240 -2.51 35.55 -25.79
CA GLY A 240 -1.98 36.53 -24.84
C GLY A 240 -0.63 36.13 -24.26
N ASP A 241 0.18 37.14 -23.92
CA ASP A 241 1.57 36.93 -23.54
C ASP A 241 1.70 36.31 -22.14
N THR A 242 0.95 36.82 -21.16
CA THR A 242 1.01 36.37 -19.76
C THR A 242 -0.33 36.47 -19.04
N ALA A 243 -0.60 35.58 -18.08
CA ALA A 243 -1.77 35.60 -17.22
C ALA A 243 -1.44 35.16 -15.79
N ASN A 244 -2.23 35.63 -14.82
CA ASN A 244 -2.12 35.16 -13.44
C ASN A 244 -2.93 33.88 -13.26
N LEU A 245 -2.38 32.94 -12.50
CA LEU A 245 -3.02 31.71 -12.12
C LEU A 245 -3.09 31.61 -10.60
N VAL A 246 -4.29 31.32 -10.09
CA VAL A 246 -4.55 30.95 -8.70
C VAL A 246 -4.83 29.44 -8.65
N ILE A 247 -4.01 28.67 -7.93
CA ILE A 247 -4.25 27.24 -7.67
C ILE A 247 -4.63 27.04 -6.21
N ARG A 248 -5.67 26.22 -5.97
CA ARG A 248 -6.11 25.75 -4.66
C ARG A 248 -6.00 24.23 -4.64
N GLN A 249 -4.90 23.75 -4.07
CA GLN A 249 -4.58 22.33 -4.04
C GLN A 249 -5.18 21.64 -2.81
N LYS A 250 -5.79 20.49 -3.05
CA LYS A 250 -6.19 19.52 -2.02
C LYS A 250 -5.59 18.16 -2.37
N LYS A 251 -4.37 17.93 -1.88
CA LYS A 251 -3.57 16.71 -2.13
C LYS A 251 -3.32 16.53 -3.63
N GLN A 252 -3.79 15.45 -4.24
CA GLN A 252 -3.57 15.17 -5.66
C GLN A 252 -4.58 15.87 -6.58
N LEU A 253 -5.61 16.51 -6.02
CA LEU A 253 -6.61 17.26 -6.77
C LEU A 253 -6.41 18.75 -6.53
N PHE A 254 -6.82 19.57 -7.49
CA PHE A 254 -6.82 21.02 -7.31
C PHE A 254 -7.89 21.67 -8.16
N ASP A 255 -8.40 22.79 -7.64
CA ASP A 255 -9.14 23.76 -8.42
C ASP A 255 -8.21 24.94 -8.74
N GLY A 256 -8.59 25.75 -9.72
CA GLY A 256 -7.84 26.96 -10.02
C GLY A 256 -8.53 27.84 -11.03
N SER A 257 -7.92 29.00 -11.26
CA SER A 257 -8.40 29.93 -12.28
C SER A 257 -7.31 30.78 -12.89
N ILE A 258 -7.50 31.13 -14.15
CA ILE A 258 -6.68 32.08 -14.91
C ILE A 258 -7.40 33.43 -14.89
N ASP A 259 -6.74 34.46 -14.36
CA ASP A 259 -7.16 35.86 -14.50
C ASP A 259 -6.52 36.45 -15.76
N THR A 260 -7.35 36.73 -16.77
CA THR A 260 -6.93 37.24 -18.08
C THR A 260 -6.86 38.77 -18.15
N SER A 261 -6.91 39.47 -17.01
CA SER A 261 -6.74 40.92 -16.93
C SER A 261 -5.47 41.44 -17.61
N MET A 262 -4.43 40.62 -17.70
CA MET A 262 -3.18 40.94 -18.41
C MET A 262 -3.21 40.65 -19.92
N MET A 263 -4.22 39.93 -20.43
CA MET A 263 -4.31 39.49 -21.83
C MET A 263 -5.34 40.28 -22.66
N SER A 264 -6.36 40.87 -22.04
CA SER A 264 -7.47 41.47 -22.77
C SER A 264 -8.06 42.71 -22.08
N HIS A 265 -8.69 43.59 -22.86
CA HIS A 265 -9.40 44.77 -22.35
C HIS A 265 -10.66 44.43 -21.53
N ALA A 266 -11.10 43.16 -21.54
CA ALA A 266 -12.27 42.68 -20.81
C ALA A 266 -11.84 41.64 -19.79
N ARG A 267 -11.85 42.00 -18.50
CA ARG A 267 -11.48 41.10 -17.41
C ARG A 267 -12.37 39.86 -17.40
N ARG A 268 -11.77 38.68 -17.57
CA ARG A 268 -12.45 37.37 -17.46
C ARG A 268 -11.67 36.46 -16.53
N THR A 269 -12.38 35.57 -15.85
CA THR A 269 -11.81 34.50 -15.04
C THR A 269 -12.17 33.18 -15.70
N ILE A 270 -11.15 32.39 -16.06
CA ILE A 270 -11.33 31.05 -16.62
C ILE A 270 -11.03 30.05 -15.53
N TYR A 271 -11.95 29.12 -15.26
CA TYR A 271 -11.77 28.10 -14.24
C TYR A 271 -11.17 26.82 -14.82
N PHE A 272 -10.42 26.12 -13.97
CA PHE A 272 -9.91 24.79 -14.27
C PHE A 272 -10.99 23.73 -14.11
N GLU A 273 -10.87 22.69 -14.91
CA GLU A 273 -11.66 21.46 -14.87
C GLU A 273 -10.69 20.28 -14.68
N ASP A 274 -11.08 19.29 -13.89
CA ASP A 274 -10.36 18.01 -13.70
C ASP A 274 -8.87 18.13 -13.31
N GLY A 275 -8.54 19.12 -12.46
CA GLY A 275 -7.17 19.34 -11.99
C GLY A 275 -6.61 18.18 -11.17
N ARG A 276 -5.56 17.52 -11.70
CA ARG A 276 -4.90 16.38 -11.06
C ARG A 276 -3.37 16.49 -11.08
N ILE A 277 -2.76 15.98 -10.01
CA ILE A 277 -1.31 15.89 -9.82
C ILE A 277 -0.94 14.42 -9.62
N THR A 278 0.06 13.91 -10.35
CA THR A 278 0.59 12.56 -10.17
C THR A 278 2.11 12.64 -10.04
N GLY A 279 2.58 12.61 -8.80
CA GLY A 279 3.97 12.91 -8.50
C GLY A 279 4.30 14.33 -8.94
N GLN A 280 5.19 14.47 -9.92
CA GLN A 280 5.54 15.77 -10.50
C GLN A 280 4.68 16.14 -11.72
N HIS A 281 3.85 15.25 -12.24
CA HIS A 281 3.02 15.53 -13.42
C HIS A 281 1.74 16.25 -13.02
N ILE A 282 1.32 17.20 -13.84
CA ILE A 282 0.11 18.00 -13.66
C ILE A 282 -0.71 17.93 -14.94
N GLU A 283 -2.01 17.74 -14.77
CA GLU A 283 -2.99 17.77 -15.83
C GLU A 283 -4.21 18.58 -15.36
N PHE A 284 -4.72 19.45 -16.23
CA PHE A 284 -6.00 20.13 -16.03
C PHE A 284 -6.55 20.60 -17.38
N ALA A 285 -7.87 20.75 -17.46
CA ALA A 285 -8.54 21.34 -18.60
C ALA A 285 -9.04 22.75 -18.29
N PHE A 286 -9.23 23.56 -19.32
CA PHE A 286 -9.91 24.86 -19.22
C PHE A 286 -10.52 25.25 -20.56
N LYS A 287 -11.51 26.16 -20.52
CA LYS A 287 -12.19 26.67 -21.71
C LYS A 287 -11.99 28.16 -21.85
N ASP A 288 -11.51 28.61 -23.00
CA ASP A 288 -11.49 30.02 -23.38
C ASP A 288 -12.38 30.26 -24.59
N SER A 289 -13.48 30.97 -24.36
CA SER A 289 -14.46 31.33 -25.37
C SER A 289 -15.06 30.08 -26.05
N GLN A 290 -14.65 29.74 -27.28
CA GLN A 290 -15.10 28.53 -28.00
C GLN A 290 -14.07 27.40 -27.99
N ASN A 291 -12.89 27.60 -27.42
CA ASN A 291 -11.80 26.62 -27.44
C ASN A 291 -11.67 25.92 -26.09
N SER A 292 -11.45 24.61 -26.14
CA SER A 292 -11.07 23.80 -24.98
C SER A 292 -9.59 23.48 -25.04
N TYR A 293 -8.90 23.58 -23.90
CA TYR A 293 -7.50 23.26 -23.76
C TYR A 293 -7.29 22.25 -22.64
N ILE A 294 -6.40 21.29 -22.88
CA ILE A 294 -5.87 20.38 -21.86
C ILE A 294 -4.41 20.71 -21.69
N PHE A 295 -4.02 21.19 -20.52
CA PHE A 295 -2.63 21.33 -20.14
C PHE A 295 -2.11 19.99 -19.63
N LYS A 296 -0.94 19.57 -20.15
CA LYS A 296 -0.15 18.47 -19.58
C LYS A 296 1.26 18.95 -19.36
N GLY A 297 1.75 18.79 -18.14
CA GLY A 297 3.07 19.29 -17.77
C GLY A 297 3.61 18.65 -16.52
N GLN A 298 4.68 19.26 -16.01
CA GLN A 298 5.38 18.84 -14.82
C GLN A 298 5.85 20.04 -14.00
N MET A 299 5.94 19.81 -12.69
CA MET A 299 6.58 20.71 -11.73
C MET A 299 8.04 20.30 -11.58
N SER A 300 8.96 21.21 -11.87
CA SER A 300 10.39 21.00 -11.65
C SER A 300 11.06 22.32 -11.27
N ALA A 301 11.95 22.29 -10.28
CA ALA A 301 12.75 23.44 -9.85
C ALA A 301 11.95 24.75 -9.59
N GLY A 302 10.72 24.64 -9.07
CA GLY A 302 9.88 25.81 -8.77
C GLY A 302 9.07 26.34 -9.98
N GLN A 303 9.12 25.65 -11.12
CA GLN A 303 8.48 26.04 -12.36
C GLN A 303 7.52 24.95 -12.85
N LEU A 304 6.36 25.36 -13.36
CA LEU A 304 5.46 24.49 -14.10
C LEU A 304 5.78 24.62 -15.59
N THR A 305 6.03 23.51 -16.25
CA THR A 305 6.30 23.46 -17.70
C THR A 305 5.42 22.41 -18.35
N GLY A 306 4.89 22.68 -19.53
CA GLY A 306 4.02 21.74 -20.21
C GLY A 306 3.61 22.21 -21.59
N ILE A 307 2.62 21.53 -22.16
CA ILE A 307 2.05 21.83 -23.47
C ILE A 307 0.52 21.78 -23.40
N LEU A 308 -0.13 22.51 -24.30
CA LEU A 308 -1.58 22.46 -24.49
C LEU A 308 -1.94 21.46 -25.59
N ASN A 309 -3.01 20.67 -25.38
CA ASN A 309 -3.61 19.77 -26.35
C ASN A 309 -2.64 18.73 -26.96
N ASN A 310 -1.59 18.38 -26.21
CA ASN A 310 -0.47 17.54 -26.69
C ASN A 310 0.24 18.10 -27.94
N ASP A 311 0.16 19.41 -28.18
CA ASP A 311 0.85 20.07 -29.29
C ASP A 311 2.18 20.68 -28.81
N PRO A 312 3.35 20.17 -29.27
CA PRO A 312 4.65 20.75 -28.93
C PRO A 312 4.83 22.21 -29.34
N LYS A 313 3.98 22.73 -30.24
CA LYS A 313 3.99 24.13 -30.67
C LYS A 313 3.23 25.06 -29.72
N LEU A 314 2.56 24.52 -28.71
CA LEU A 314 1.84 25.28 -27.68
C LEU A 314 2.48 25.06 -26.29
N PRO A 315 3.75 25.45 -26.09
CA PRO A 315 4.41 25.32 -24.80
C PRO A 315 3.83 26.33 -23.81
N VAL A 316 3.71 25.91 -22.56
CA VAL A 316 3.25 26.73 -21.44
C VAL A 316 4.27 26.66 -20.33
N ILE A 317 4.59 27.83 -19.78
CA ILE A 317 5.49 27.96 -18.63
C ILE A 317 4.81 28.81 -17.58
N ALA A 318 4.74 28.35 -16.34
CA ALA A 318 4.30 29.14 -15.20
C ALA A 318 5.37 29.21 -14.11
N ASN A 319 5.61 30.42 -13.62
CA ASN A 319 6.57 30.72 -12.56
C ASN A 319 5.85 31.29 -11.34
N ARG A 320 6.44 31.10 -10.15
CA ARG A 320 5.99 31.86 -8.98
C ARG A 320 6.18 33.36 -9.23
N PRO A 321 5.25 34.23 -8.80
CA PRO A 321 5.44 35.68 -8.87
C PRO A 321 6.75 36.09 -8.19
N ARG A 322 7.46 37.06 -8.77
CA ARG A 322 8.61 37.66 -8.08
C ARG A 322 8.09 38.38 -6.83
N ARG A 323 8.71 38.09 -5.68
CA ARG A 323 8.49 38.87 -4.46
C ARG A 323 9.09 40.26 -4.59
#